data_AF-A0A9E1J6U6-F1
#
_entry.id   AF-A0A9E1J6U6-F1
#
_cell.length_a   1.000
_cell.length_b   1.000
_cell.length_c   1.000
_cell.angle_alpha   90.00
_cell.angle_beta   90.00
_cell.angle_gamma   90.00
#
_symmetry.space_group_name_H-M   'P 1'
#
loop_
_entity.id
_entity.type
_entity.pdbx_description
1 polymer ?
#
loop_
_entity_poly.entity_id
_entity_poly.type
_entity_poly.pdbx_seq_one_letter_code
_entity_poly.pdbx_strand_id
1 'polypeptide(L)'
;MAGRLGRDPVSAISEAEATGEAAAIFADIRATMEIPLITSIWRSLYDIEGGLTAAWRAVKPLYQTGQPAAALARVMAQADLPVPQPLVPGQLACVGIGPDDLSAIRAIVAAYNRSNGMNMVALTALVVPPAGARPEDPVPPAPV
;
A
#
# COMPACT_ATOMS: atom_id res chain seq x y z
N MET A 1 3.25 21.58 -19.29
CA MET A 1 4.08 21.78 -18.08
C MET A 1 4.33 20.42 -17.46
N ALA A 2 5.54 19.87 -17.64
CA ALA A 2 5.93 18.62 -17.01
C ALA A 2 6.23 18.90 -15.53
N GLY A 3 5.25 18.67 -14.65
CA GLY A 3 5.48 18.68 -13.21
C GLY A 3 6.48 17.58 -12.85
N ARG A 4 7.43 17.88 -11.95
CA ARG A 4 8.38 16.91 -11.40
C ARG A 4 7.65 15.64 -10.94
N LEU A 5 7.70 14.58 -11.74
CA LEU A 5 7.24 13.26 -11.34
C LEU A 5 8.30 12.66 -10.40
N GLY A 6 8.11 12.87 -9.10
CA GLY A 6 8.98 12.30 -8.08
C GLY A 6 9.41 13.36 -7.07
N ARG A 7 8.57 13.58 -6.06
CA ARG A 7 9.02 14.21 -4.82
C ARG A 7 9.82 13.20 -4.01
N ASP A 8 10.84 13.67 -3.30
CA ASP A 8 11.60 12.84 -2.38
C ASP A 8 10.65 12.26 -1.31
N PRO A 9 10.44 10.93 -1.23
CA PRO A 9 9.57 10.31 -0.23
C PRO A 9 10.05 10.49 1.21
N VAL A 10 11.30 10.94 1.41
CA VAL A 10 11.86 11.33 2.70
C VAL A 10 11.39 12.74 3.11
N SER A 11 11.07 13.61 2.14
CA SER A 11 10.58 14.98 2.39
C SER A 11 9.09 15.09 2.73
N ALA A 12 8.36 13.97 2.67
CA ALA A 12 6.96 13.91 3.08
C ALA A 12 6.87 13.82 4.61
N ILE A 13 5.81 14.39 5.18
CA ILE A 13 5.55 14.38 6.64
C ILE A 13 5.81 13.00 7.26
N SER A 14 6.44 12.95 8.43
CA SER A 14 6.60 11.68 9.15
C SER A 14 5.29 11.25 9.83
N GLU A 15 5.15 9.96 10.13
CA GLU A 15 3.98 9.45 10.85
C GLU A 15 3.84 10.07 12.24
N ALA A 16 4.95 10.43 12.89
CA ALA A 16 4.98 11.00 14.23
C ALA A 16 4.61 12.49 14.25
N GLU A 17 4.85 13.22 13.15
CA GLU A 17 4.51 14.64 13.01
C GLU A 17 3.06 14.85 12.58
N ALA A 18 2.39 13.82 12.06
CA ALA A 18 0.98 13.90 11.71
C ALA A 18 0.14 14.18 12.96
N THR A 19 -0.68 15.21 12.89
CA THR A 19 -1.60 15.61 13.97
C THR A 19 -3.00 15.84 13.40
N GLY A 20 -4.00 15.99 14.28
CA GLY A 20 -5.38 16.29 13.90
C GLY A 20 -5.97 15.28 12.90
N GLU A 21 -6.56 15.79 11.82
CA GLU A 21 -7.21 14.97 10.79
C GLU A 21 -6.23 14.00 10.09
N ALA A 22 -5.00 14.42 9.81
CA ALA A 22 -4.03 13.56 9.15
C ALA A 22 -3.62 12.37 10.01
N ALA A 23 -3.44 12.57 11.31
CA ALA A 23 -3.18 11.47 12.25
C ALA A 23 -4.35 10.48 12.29
N ALA A 24 -5.59 10.99 12.27
CA ALA A 24 -6.79 10.15 12.24
C ALA A 24 -6.88 9.35 10.94
N ILE A 25 -6.61 9.98 9.78
CA ILE A 25 -6.59 9.29 8.48
C ILE A 25 -5.48 8.24 8.44
N PHE A 26 -4.28 8.54 8.95
CA PHE A 26 -3.20 7.55 9.01
C PHE A 26 -3.59 6.36 9.90
N ALA A 27 -4.20 6.59 11.07
CA ALA A 27 -4.70 5.51 11.90
C ALA A 27 -5.75 4.65 11.16
N ASP A 28 -6.68 5.29 10.44
CA ASP A 28 -7.73 4.63 9.67
C ASP A 28 -7.17 3.83 8.46
N ILE A 29 -6.13 4.34 7.80
CA ILE A 29 -5.40 3.62 6.76
C ILE A 29 -4.75 2.36 7.34
N ARG A 30 -4.04 2.45 8.48
CA ARG A 30 -3.43 1.28 9.13
C ARG A 30 -4.47 0.22 9.48
N ALA A 31 -5.59 0.65 10.06
CA ALA A 31 -6.67 -0.25 10.44
C ALA A 31 -7.34 -0.90 9.21
N THR A 32 -7.68 -0.11 8.19
CA THR A 32 -8.40 -0.59 7.01
C THR A 32 -7.53 -1.51 6.14
N MET A 33 -6.25 -1.18 5.98
CA MET A 33 -5.33 -1.96 5.15
C MET A 33 -4.59 -3.06 5.93
N GLU A 34 -4.73 -3.09 7.26
CA GLU A 34 -4.02 -3.97 8.20
C GLU A 34 -2.50 -3.90 8.00
N ILE A 35 -1.95 -2.69 8.03
CA ILE A 35 -0.52 -2.42 7.86
C ILE A 35 0.07 -1.71 9.09
N PRO A 36 1.31 -2.04 9.50
CA PRO A 36 1.92 -1.47 10.69
C PRO A 36 2.50 -0.06 10.47
N LEU A 37 2.66 0.39 9.23
CA LEU A 37 3.29 1.65 8.86
C LEU A 37 2.60 2.30 7.65
N ILE A 38 2.73 3.62 7.53
CA ILE A 38 2.16 4.38 6.43
C ILE A 38 3.20 4.55 5.31
N THR A 39 2.86 4.02 4.13
CA THR A 39 3.71 4.14 2.95
C THR A 39 3.72 5.56 2.39
N SER A 40 4.82 5.92 1.71
CA SER A 40 5.13 7.29 1.30
C SER A 40 4.05 7.96 0.44
N ILE A 41 3.24 7.20 -0.29
CA ILE A 41 2.18 7.76 -1.13
C ILE A 41 1.16 8.54 -0.31
N TRP A 42 0.74 8.01 0.85
CA TRP A 42 -0.21 8.67 1.74
C TRP A 42 0.40 9.89 2.41
N ARG A 43 1.67 9.80 2.83
CA ARG A 43 2.41 10.93 3.42
C ARG A 43 2.62 12.05 2.41
N SER A 44 2.80 11.70 1.13
CA SER A 44 2.97 12.69 0.06
C SER A 44 1.66 13.40 -0.31
N LEU A 45 0.51 12.71 -0.19
CA LEU A 45 -0.81 13.29 -0.42
C LEU A 45 -1.21 14.31 0.64
N TYR A 46 -0.60 14.27 1.83
CA TYR A 46 -0.82 15.26 2.90
C TYR A 46 -0.41 16.67 2.48
N ASP A 47 0.65 16.80 1.69
CA ASP A 47 1.18 18.11 1.29
C ASP A 47 0.38 18.75 0.14
N ILE A 48 -0.61 18.04 -0.39
CA ILE A 48 -1.58 18.58 -1.34
C ILE A 48 -2.79 19.01 -0.52
N GLU A 49 -3.19 20.28 -0.63
CA GLU A 49 -4.36 20.81 0.08
C GLU A 49 -5.59 19.93 -0.19
N GLY A 50 -6.14 19.33 0.88
CA GLY A 50 -7.27 18.39 0.81
C GLY A 50 -6.97 17.04 0.15
N GLY A 51 -5.76 16.80 -0.35
CA GLY A 51 -5.39 15.64 -1.16
C GLY A 51 -5.50 14.32 -0.39
N LEU A 52 -4.94 14.26 0.83
CA LEU A 52 -5.00 13.08 1.68
C LEU A 52 -6.46 12.67 1.99
N THR A 53 -7.27 13.62 2.46
CA THR A 53 -8.69 13.39 2.80
C THR A 53 -9.49 12.97 1.58
N ALA A 54 -9.37 13.69 0.46
CA ALA A 54 -10.11 13.39 -0.76
C ALA A 54 -9.75 12.02 -1.33
N ALA A 55 -8.45 11.71 -1.43
CA ALA A 55 -7.97 10.43 -1.92
C ALA A 55 -8.45 9.29 -1.02
N TRP A 56 -8.26 9.39 0.30
CA TRP A 56 -8.65 8.34 1.22
C TRP A 56 -10.16 8.07 1.20
N ARG A 57 -10.98 9.13 1.20
CA ARG A 57 -12.44 9.00 1.08
C ARG A 57 -12.84 8.27 -0.21
N ALA A 58 -12.16 8.53 -1.32
CA ALA A 58 -12.49 7.92 -2.60
C ALA A 58 -12.17 6.42 -2.65
N VAL A 59 -11.03 5.99 -2.08
CA VAL A 59 -10.56 4.60 -2.23
C VAL A 59 -10.80 3.71 -1.02
N LYS A 60 -11.06 4.25 0.18
CA LYS A 60 -11.40 3.46 1.37
C LYS A 60 -12.49 2.42 1.09
N PRO A 61 -13.61 2.72 0.39
CA PRO A 61 -14.62 1.73 0.07
C PRO A 61 -14.08 0.54 -0.73
N LEU A 62 -13.10 0.77 -1.62
CA LEU A 62 -12.47 -0.30 -2.39
C LEU A 62 -11.70 -1.26 -1.48
N TYR A 63 -10.91 -0.75 -0.53
CA TYR A 63 -10.19 -1.58 0.43
C TYR A 63 -11.14 -2.41 1.30
N GLN A 64 -12.27 -1.82 1.73
CA GLN A 64 -13.27 -2.50 2.56
C GLN A 64 -13.95 -3.67 1.85
N THR A 65 -13.97 -3.70 0.52
CA THR A 65 -14.50 -4.85 -0.24
C THR A 65 -13.59 -6.09 -0.23
N GLY A 66 -12.31 -5.94 0.17
CA GLY A 66 -11.29 -6.99 0.03
C GLY A 66 -10.81 -7.22 -1.41
N GLN A 67 -11.39 -6.56 -2.41
CA GLN A 67 -11.03 -6.74 -3.83
C GLN A 67 -9.56 -6.36 -4.14
N PRO A 68 -8.97 -5.28 -3.59
CA PRO A 68 -7.57 -4.97 -3.83
C PRO A 68 -6.61 -6.08 -3.38
N ALA A 69 -6.89 -6.71 -2.23
CA ALA A 69 -6.08 -7.83 -1.74
C ALA A 69 -6.23 -9.07 -2.65
N ALA A 70 -7.45 -9.39 -3.06
CA ALA A 70 -7.69 -10.50 -4.00
C ALA A 70 -7.05 -10.26 -5.37
N ALA A 71 -7.09 -9.03 -5.87
CA ALA A 71 -6.42 -8.63 -7.11
C ALA A 71 -4.90 -8.74 -7.00
N LEU A 72 -4.31 -8.25 -5.91
CA LEU A 72 -2.88 -8.38 -5.65
C LEU A 72 -2.46 -9.87 -5.63
N ALA A 73 -3.22 -10.73 -4.97
CA ALA A 73 -2.95 -12.17 -4.94
C ALA A 73 -2.94 -12.79 -6.35
N ARG A 74 -3.88 -12.40 -7.23
CA ARG A 74 -3.89 -12.84 -8.63
C ARG A 74 -2.66 -12.37 -9.41
N VAL A 75 -2.24 -11.12 -9.22
CA VAL A 75 -1.02 -10.57 -9.84
C VAL A 75 0.21 -11.37 -9.38
N MET A 76 0.35 -11.61 -8.08
CA MET A 76 1.48 -12.36 -7.53
C MET A 76 1.50 -13.82 -7.99
N ALA A 77 0.34 -14.47 -8.11
CA ALA A 77 0.25 -15.86 -8.60
C ALA A 77 0.66 -16.03 -10.07
N GLN A 78 0.63 -14.94 -10.86
CA GLN A 78 1.02 -14.93 -12.27
C GLN A 78 2.44 -14.39 -12.48
N ALA A 79 3.11 -13.93 -11.44
CA ALA A 79 4.45 -13.36 -11.54
C ALA A 79 5.48 -14.48 -11.75
N ASP A 80 6.07 -14.52 -12.94
CA ASP A 80 7.23 -15.36 -13.25
C ASP A 80 8.50 -14.50 -13.16
N LEU A 81 9.09 -14.45 -11.96
CA LEU A 81 10.28 -13.66 -11.68
C LEU A 81 11.49 -14.57 -11.45
N PRO A 82 12.69 -14.17 -11.93
CA PRO A 82 13.90 -14.93 -11.63
C PRO A 82 14.18 -14.94 -10.13
N VAL A 83 14.64 -16.08 -9.63
CA VAL A 83 15.03 -16.24 -8.24
C VAL A 83 16.40 -15.57 -8.02
N PRO A 84 16.54 -14.62 -7.08
CA PRO A 84 17.83 -14.04 -6.74
C PRO A 84 18.79 -15.10 -6.19
N GLN A 85 20.10 -14.89 -6.34
CA GLN A 85 21.09 -15.76 -5.72
C GLN A 85 20.86 -15.83 -4.21
N PRO A 86 20.84 -17.05 -3.61
CA PRO A 86 20.67 -17.18 -2.17
C PRO A 86 21.87 -16.61 -1.41
N LEU A 87 21.61 -16.09 -0.22
CA LEU A 87 22.66 -15.72 0.74
C LEU A 87 23.38 -16.98 1.22
N VAL A 88 24.71 -16.93 1.35
CA VAL A 88 25.45 -18.08 1.90
C VAL A 88 25.18 -18.21 3.41
N PRO A 89 25.25 -19.44 3.98
CA PRO A 89 25.12 -19.64 5.42
C PRO A 89 26.07 -18.72 6.21
N GLY A 90 25.56 -18.04 7.23
CA GLY A 90 26.34 -17.13 8.07
C GLY A 90 26.56 -15.72 7.51
N GLN A 91 26.24 -15.44 6.23
CA GLN A 91 26.46 -14.12 5.62
C GLN A 91 25.78 -12.97 6.37
N LEU A 92 24.54 -13.19 6.83
CA LEU A 92 23.80 -12.22 7.63
C LEU A 92 24.45 -12.01 9.01
N ALA A 93 24.88 -13.09 9.67
CA ALA A 93 25.53 -13.01 10.97
C ALA A 93 26.87 -12.25 10.90
N CYS A 94 27.64 -12.40 9.82
CA CYS A 94 28.88 -11.66 9.60
C CYS A 94 28.70 -10.14 9.55
N VAL A 95 27.51 -9.65 9.20
CA VAL A 95 27.15 -8.23 9.20
C VAL A 95 26.30 -7.84 10.41
N GLY A 96 26.22 -8.71 11.42
CA GLY A 96 25.50 -8.46 12.67
C GLY A 96 23.98 -8.64 12.59
N ILE A 97 23.44 -9.22 11.51
CA ILE A 97 22.01 -9.50 11.39
C ILE A 97 21.71 -10.86 12.03
N GLY A 98 21.04 -10.83 13.18
CA GLY A 98 20.59 -11.99 13.92
C GLY A 98 19.20 -12.51 13.48
N PRO A 99 18.71 -13.59 14.12
CA PRO A 99 17.37 -14.13 13.86
C PRO A 99 16.24 -13.13 14.12
N ASP A 100 16.34 -12.34 15.19
CA ASP A 100 15.33 -11.34 15.55
C ASP A 100 15.29 -10.19 14.54
N ASP A 101 16.46 -9.72 14.08
CA ASP A 101 16.56 -8.72 13.00
C ASP A 101 15.92 -9.26 11.72
N LEU A 102 16.18 -10.52 11.37
CA LEU A 102 15.61 -11.13 10.18
C LEU A 102 14.07 -11.23 10.26
N SER A 103 13.52 -11.51 11.44
CA SER A 103 12.08 -11.48 11.67
C SER A 103 11.51 -10.08 11.44
N ALA A 104 12.15 -9.05 12.00
CA ALA A 104 11.75 -7.65 11.83
C ALA A 104 11.83 -7.21 10.36
N ILE A 105 12.92 -7.54 9.65
CA ILE A 105 13.10 -7.25 8.23
C ILE A 105 11.97 -7.88 7.40
N ARG A 106 11.65 -9.16 7.65
CA ARG A 106 10.55 -9.85 6.95
C ARG A 106 9.21 -9.20 7.21
N ALA A 107 8.94 -8.78 8.44
CA ALA A 107 7.70 -8.08 8.79
C ALA A 107 7.58 -6.74 8.05
N ILE A 108 8.67 -5.97 7.95
CA ILE A 108 8.72 -4.72 7.18
C ILE A 108 8.47 -4.99 5.69
N VAL A 109 9.16 -5.96 5.09
CA VAL A 109 8.96 -6.32 3.67
C VAL A 109 7.52 -6.76 3.42
N ALA A 110 6.93 -7.56 4.31
CA ALA A 110 5.53 -7.98 4.20
C ALA A 110 4.56 -6.78 4.26
N ALA A 111 4.80 -5.83 5.15
CA ALA A 111 4.02 -4.59 5.25
C ALA A 111 4.08 -3.77 3.95
N TYR A 112 5.27 -3.61 3.36
CA TYR A 112 5.44 -2.90 2.09
C TYR A 112 4.79 -3.64 0.93
N ASN A 113 4.96 -4.96 0.82
CA ASN A 113 4.34 -5.75 -0.25
C ASN A 113 2.81 -5.64 -0.20
N ARG A 114 2.24 -5.73 1.00
CA ARG A 114 0.80 -5.54 1.22
C ARG A 114 0.35 -4.12 0.85
N SER A 115 0.98 -3.12 1.45
CA SER A 115 0.59 -1.71 1.27
C SER A 115 0.79 -1.23 -0.16
N ASN A 116 2.01 -1.35 -0.70
CA ASN A 116 2.34 -0.89 -2.06
C ASN A 116 1.57 -1.67 -3.13
N GLY A 117 1.42 -2.98 -2.95
CA GLY A 117 0.68 -3.82 -3.89
C GLY A 117 -0.80 -3.45 -3.97
N MET A 118 -1.46 -3.28 -2.82
CA MET A 118 -2.87 -2.84 -2.82
C MET A 118 -3.02 -1.38 -3.26
N ASN A 119 -2.08 -0.49 -2.90
CA ASN A 119 -2.05 0.88 -3.39
C ASN A 119 -1.97 0.95 -4.91
N MET A 120 -1.12 0.12 -5.53
CA MET A 120 -1.03 0.01 -6.99
C MET A 120 -2.40 -0.32 -7.59
N VAL A 121 -3.11 -1.33 -7.06
CA VAL A 121 -4.42 -1.72 -7.60
C VAL A 121 -5.49 -0.65 -7.35
N ALA A 122 -5.63 -0.18 -6.11
CA ALA A 122 -6.72 0.69 -5.71
C ALA A 122 -6.56 2.13 -6.20
N LEU A 123 -5.34 2.68 -6.19
CA LEU A 123 -5.11 4.06 -6.63
C LEU A 123 -5.09 4.19 -8.16
N THR A 124 -4.79 3.11 -8.91
CA THR A 124 -5.00 3.10 -10.35
C THR A 124 -6.45 3.41 -10.71
N ALA A 125 -7.43 3.00 -9.90
CA ALA A 125 -8.84 3.31 -10.11
C ALA A 125 -9.16 4.82 -10.08
N LEU A 126 -8.29 5.65 -9.51
CA LEU A 126 -8.46 7.11 -9.51
C LEU A 126 -8.00 7.78 -10.80
N VAL A 127 -7.18 7.12 -11.61
CA VAL A 127 -6.52 7.71 -12.78
C VAL A 127 -6.87 7.01 -14.10
N VAL A 128 -7.62 5.92 -14.05
CA VAL A 128 -8.15 5.22 -15.23
C VAL A 128 -9.66 5.45 -15.37
N PRO A 129 -10.22 5.43 -16.59
CA PRO A 129 -11.66 5.46 -16.77
C PRO A 129 -12.35 4.38 -15.93
N PRO A 130 -13.41 4.71 -15.18
CA PRO A 130 -14.14 3.72 -14.38
C PRO A 130 -14.66 2.59 -15.27
N ALA A 131 -14.43 1.35 -14.85
CA ALA A 131 -14.95 0.16 -15.51
C ALA A 131 -15.38 -0.86 -14.44
N GLY A 132 -16.47 -1.59 -14.72
CA GLY A 132 -17.07 -2.55 -13.79
C GLY A 132 -18.20 -1.97 -12.94
N ALA A 133 -18.72 -2.80 -12.03
CA ALA A 133 -19.81 -2.44 -11.12
C ALA A 133 -19.31 -1.57 -9.96
N ARG A 134 -20.11 -0.61 -9.52
CA ARG A 134 -19.86 0.17 -8.30
C ARG A 134 -19.98 -0.73 -7.07
N PRO A 135 -19.28 -0.42 -5.97
CA PRO A 135 -19.39 -1.19 -4.73
C PRO A 135 -20.83 -1.31 -4.19
N GLU A 136 -21.69 -0.36 -4.58
CA GLU A 136 -23.10 -0.31 -4.18
C GLU A 136 -24.05 -0.98 -5.19
N ASP A 137 -23.52 -1.43 -6.33
CA ASP A 137 -24.34 -2.11 -7.32
C ASP A 137 -24.76 -3.48 -6.79
N PRO A 138 -26.02 -3.88 -6.96
CA PRO A 138 -26.49 -5.20 -6.55
C PRO A 138 -25.68 -6.30 -7.24
N VAL A 139 -25.21 -7.29 -6.47
CA VAL A 139 -24.50 -8.44 -7.01
C VAL A 139 -25.44 -9.16 -7.99
N PRO A 140 -25.06 -9.31 -9.28
CA PRO A 140 -25.89 -10.03 -10.23
C PRO A 140 -26.11 -11.47 -9.77
N PRO A 141 -27.32 -12.03 -9.95
CA PRO A 141 -27.62 -13.39 -9.54
C PRO A 141 -26.66 -14.36 -10.24
N ALA A 142 -26.21 -15.39 -9.51
CA ALA A 142 -25.37 -16.43 -10.08
C ALA A 142 -26.08 -17.08 -11.29
N PRO A 143 -25.35 -17.40 -12.37
CA PRO A 143 -25.93 -18.08 -13.52
C PRO A 143 -26.46 -19.46 -13.09
N VAL A 144 -27.64 -19.79 -13.60
CA VAL A 144 -28.33 -21.09 -13.41
C VAL A 144 -27.73 -22.15 -14.32
#